data_AF-A0A945CW14-F1
#
_entry.id   AF-A0A945CW14-F1
#
_cell.length_a   1.000
_cell.length_b   1.000
_cell.length_c   1.000
_cell.angle_alpha   90.00
_cell.angle_beta   90.00
_cell.angle_gamma   90.00
#
_symmetry.space_group_name_H-M   'P 1'
#
loop_
_entity.id
_entity.type
_entity.pdbx_description
1 polymer ?
#
loop_
_entity_poly.entity_id
_entity_poly.type
_entity_poly.pdbx_seq_one_letter_code
_entity_poly.pdbx_strand_id
1 'polypeptide(L)' 'TGEDVGNSAVYLLSDMSSGVTGQVLYVDCGFSSVGL' A
#
# COMPACT_ATOMS: atom_id res chain seq x y z
N THR A 1 -2.60 -8.68 7.90
CA THR A 1 -3.99 -8.81 8.42
C THR A 1 -4.79 -7.61 7.93
N GLY A 2 -6.07 -7.46 8.32
CA GLY A 2 -6.85 -6.26 7.95
C GLY A 2 -6.27 -4.95 8.51
N GLU A 3 -5.53 -5.03 9.63
CA GLU A 3 -4.86 -3.88 10.24
C GLU A 3 -3.75 -3.31 9.36
N ASP A 4 -2.92 -4.17 8.74
CA ASP A 4 -1.87 -3.73 7.83
C ASP A 4 -2.44 -2.97 6.62
N VAL A 5 -3.54 -3.48 6.06
CA VAL A 5 -4.28 -2.82 4.97
C VAL A 5 -4.84 -1.47 5.45
N GLY A 6 -5.39 -1.41 6.66
CA GLY A 6 -5.89 -0.18 7.27
C GLY A 6 -4.80 0.88 7.45
N ASN A 7 -3.63 0.49 7.96
CA ASN A 7 -2.48 1.38 8.13
C ASN A 7 -1.97 1.91 6.79
N SER A 8 -1.90 1.05 5.76
CA SER A 8 -1.55 1.48 4.39
C SER A 8 -2.58 2.44 3.79
N ALA A 9 -3.88 2.25 4.08
CA ALA A 9 -4.92 3.18 3.66
C ALA A 9 -4.79 4.54 4.36
N VAL A 10 -4.47 4.55 5.66
CA VAL A 10 -4.20 5.80 6.41
C VAL A 10 -3.02 6.55 5.81
N TYR A 11 -1.94 5.86 5.43
CA TYR A 11 -0.82 6.48 4.71
C TYR A 11 -1.29 7.17 3.41
N LEU A 12 -2.06 6.47 2.57
CA LEU A 12 -2.57 7.01 1.29
C LEU A 12 -3.58 8.17 1.45
N LEU A 13 -4.22 8.29 2.61
CA LEU A 13 -5.11 9.41 2.94
C LEU A 13 -4.37 10.58 3.60
N SER A 14 -3.11 10.40 3.98
CA SER A 14 -2.30 11.42 4.66
C SER A 14 -1.50 12.28 3.68
N ASP A 15 -1.07 13.46 4.14
CA ASP A 15 -0.19 14.37 3.39
C ASP A 15 1.15 13.73 2.99
N MET A 16 1.58 12.67 3.70
CA MET A 16 2.79 11.92 3.41
C MET A 16 2.74 11.19 2.06
N SER A 17 1.54 10.97 1.51
CA SER A 17 1.33 10.33 0.22
C SER A 17 1.06 11.33 -0.91
N SER A 18 1.24 12.63 -0.70
CA SER A 18 0.93 13.70 -1.67
C SER A 18 1.57 13.53 -3.06
N GLY A 19 2.68 12.80 -3.18
CA GLY A 19 3.32 12.46 -4.45
C GLY A 19 2.87 11.16 -5.11
N VAL A 20 1.95 10.40 -4.50
CA VAL A 20 1.55 9.06 -4.95
C VAL A 20 0.20 9.15 -5.65
N THR A 21 0.20 8.96 -6.97
CA THR A 21 -1.02 9.00 -7.81
C THR A 21 -0.97 7.97 -8.92
N GLY A 22 -2.13 7.41 -9.28
CA GLY A 22 -2.26 6.39 -10.33
C GLY A 22 -1.54 5.07 -10.03
N GLN A 23 -1.16 4.83 -8.76
CA GLN A 23 -0.43 3.63 -8.34
C GLN A 23 -1.36 2.63 -7.65
N VAL A 24 -1.03 1.34 -7.76
CA VAL A 24 -1.62 0.26 -6.96
C VAL A 24 -0.64 -0.12 -5.85
N LEU A 25 -1.05 0.04 -4.60
CA LEU A 25 -0.25 -0.34 -3.43
C LEU A 25 -0.62 -1.78 -3.00
N TYR A 26 0.31 -2.71 -3.17
CA TYR A 26 0.16 -4.09 -2.71
C TYR A 26 0.52 -4.21 -1.21
N VAL A 27 -0.37 -4.85 -0.44
CA VAL A 27 -0.19 -5.13 1.00
C VAL A 27 -0.26 -6.64 1.21
N ASP A 28 0.74 -7.34 0.69
CA ASP A 28 0.73 -8.81 0.55
C ASP A 28 2.06 -9.46 1.00
N CYS A 29 2.83 -8.74 1.82
CA CYS A 29 4.17 -9.17 2.26
C CYS A 29 5.15 -9.47 1.10
N GLY A 30 4.97 -8.79 -0.05
CA GLY A 30 5.87 -8.90 -1.20
C GLY A 30 5.52 -10.05 -2.14
N PHE A 31 4.37 -10.69 -1.97
CA PHE A 31 3.92 -11.78 -2.84
C PHE A 31 3.86 -11.34 -4.31
N SER A 32 3.34 -10.15 -4.61
CA SER A 32 3.29 -9.58 -5.95
C SER A 32 4.65 -9.42 -6.64
N SER A 33 5.73 -9.36 -5.85
CA SER A 33 7.10 -9.20 -6.33
C SER A 33 7.82 -10.53 -6.52
N VAL A 34 7.26 -11.64 -6.06
CA VAL A 34 7.80 -12.98 -6.29
C VAL A 34 7.43 -13.41 -7.71
N GLY A 35 8.44 -13.60 -8.56
CA GLY A 35 8.25 -14.15 -9.90
C GLY A 35 7.97 -15.66 -9.82
N LEU A 36 6.79 -16.08 -10.26
CA LEU A 36 6.43 -17.47 -10.55
C LEU A 36 6.59 -17.76 -12.04
#